data_AF-A0A537FQ06-F1
#
_entry.id   AF-A0A537FQ06-F1
#
_cell.length_a   1.000
_cell.length_b   1.000
_cell.length_c   1.000
_cell.angle_alpha   90.00
_cell.angle_beta   90.00
_cell.angle_gamma   90.00
#
_symmetry.space_group_name_H-M   'P 1'
#
loop_
_entity.id
_entity.type
_entity.pdbx_description
1 polymer ?
#
loop_
_entity_poly.entity_id
_entity_poly.type
_entity_poly.pdbx_seq_one_letter_code
_entity_poly.pdbx_strand_id
1 'polypeptide(L)'
;MSAYVAPLKDMRFVLNELAGLAEVAKLPGFEEAAPDTVDAILEEASKFASEVLDPINLSGDQEGSILSGGEVRTPRGFRDAYRKFC
;
A
#
# COMPACT_ATOMS: atom_id res chain seq x y z
N MET A 1 -18.69 -4.47 -6.39
CA MET A 1 -17.30 -4.90 -6.16
C MET A 1 -17.16 -5.24 -4.70
N SER A 2 -16.35 -6.25 -4.37
CA SER A 2 -15.96 -6.54 -2.99
C SER A 2 -14.99 -5.47 -2.52
N ALA A 3 -15.10 -5.05 -1.26
CA ALA A 3 -14.11 -4.18 -0.64
C ALA A 3 -12.73 -4.87 -0.63
N TYR A 4 -11.67 -4.09 -0.83
CA TYR A 4 -10.31 -4.58 -0.66
C TYR A 4 -10.03 -4.89 0.82
N VAL A 5 -9.46 -6.05 1.08
CA VAL A 5 -9.00 -6.47 2.41
C VAL A 5 -7.57 -6.99 2.26
N ALA A 6 -6.61 -6.31 2.88
CA ALA A 6 -5.22 -6.76 2.82
C ALA A 6 -5.04 -8.12 3.55
N PRO A 7 -4.36 -9.10 2.94
CA PRO A 7 -4.16 -10.42 3.53
C PRO A 7 -3.03 -10.41 4.57
N LEU A 8 -3.16 -9.59 5.63
CA LEU A 8 -2.11 -9.34 6.63
C LEU A 8 -1.61 -10.62 7.30
N LYS A 9 -2.50 -11.59 7.54
CA LYS A 9 -2.14 -12.87 8.14
C LYS A 9 -1.11 -13.62 7.27
N ASP A 10 -1.36 -13.68 5.96
CA ASP A 10 -0.50 -14.40 5.03
C ASP A 10 0.81 -13.64 4.81
N MET A 11 0.77 -12.31 4.74
CA MET A 11 1.96 -11.46 4.67
C MET A 11 2.88 -11.68 5.89
N ARG A 12 2.30 -11.68 7.10
CA ARG A 12 3.03 -11.96 8.34
C ARG A 12 3.65 -13.35 8.36
N PHE A 13 2.89 -14.36 7.92
CA PHE A 13 3.40 -15.72 7.81
C PHE A 13 4.61 -15.78 6.88
N VAL A 14 4.53 -15.17 5.69
CA VAL A 14 5.66 -15.14 4.75
C VAL A 14 6.87 -14.45 5.36
N LEU A 15 6.69 -13.28 5.98
CA LEU A 15 7.81 -12.52 6.55
C LEU A 15 8.49 -13.26 7.71
N ASN A 16 7.71 -13.83 8.63
CA ASN A 16 8.22 -14.42 9.85
C ASN A 16 8.69 -15.87 9.67
N GLU A 17 7.98 -16.67 8.88
CA GLU A 17 8.22 -18.12 8.78
C GLU A 17 9.04 -18.52 7.54
N LEU A 18 9.02 -17.70 6.48
CA LEU A 18 9.64 -18.07 5.19
C LEU A 18 10.78 -17.13 4.77
N ALA A 19 10.62 -15.82 4.97
CA ALA A 19 11.57 -14.81 4.50
C ALA A 19 12.67 -14.47 5.52
N GLY A 20 12.53 -14.95 6.78
CA GLY A 20 13.54 -14.75 7.82
C GLY A 20 13.68 -13.30 8.27
N LEU A 21 12.56 -12.61 8.54
CA LEU A 21 12.58 -11.20 8.99
C LEU A 21 13.50 -10.97 10.20
N ALA A 22 13.53 -11.91 11.14
CA ALA A 22 14.40 -11.84 12.31
C ALA A 22 15.90 -11.84 11.95
N GLU A 23 16.30 -12.49 10.85
CA GLU A 23 17.68 -12.47 10.37
C GLU A 23 17.98 -11.19 9.59
N VAL A 24 17.00 -10.67 8.84
CA VAL A 24 17.11 -9.36 8.18
C VAL A 24 17.36 -8.26 9.20
N ALA A 25 16.65 -8.27 10.33
CA ALA A 25 16.80 -7.28 11.39
C ALA A 25 18.20 -7.28 12.05
N LYS A 26 19.02 -8.31 11.84
CA LYS A 26 20.40 -8.38 12.33
C LYS A 26 21.42 -7.85 11.33
N LEU A 27 21.02 -7.54 10.09
CA LEU A 27 21.91 -7.00 9.08
C LEU A 27 22.24 -5.53 9.40
N PRO A 28 23.50 -5.08 9.17
CA PRO A 28 23.86 -3.69 9.36
C PRO A 28 22.97 -2.75 8.55
N GLY A 29 22.30 -1.81 9.23
CA GLY A 29 21.38 -0.85 8.62
C GLY A 29 19.92 -1.31 8.53
N PHE A 30 19.57 -2.47 9.08
CA PHE A 30 18.21 -3.02 9.11
C PHE A 30 17.69 -3.26 10.53
N GLU A 31 18.35 -2.71 11.54
CA GLU A 31 18.03 -2.94 12.96
C GLU A 31 16.62 -2.48 13.34
N GLU A 32 16.05 -1.53 12.57
CA GLU A 32 14.68 -1.04 12.73
C GLU A 32 13.61 -1.94 12.09
N ALA A 33 14.00 -2.99 11.36
CA ALA A 33 13.08 -3.99 10.81
C ALA A 33 12.58 -4.98 11.90
N ALA A 34 12.30 -4.46 13.09
CA ALA A 34 11.75 -5.24 14.19
C ALA A 34 10.32 -5.71 13.87
N PRO A 35 9.89 -6.90 14.33
CA PRO A 35 8.59 -7.46 13.99
C PRO A 35 7.39 -6.55 14.30
N ASP A 36 7.45 -5.83 15.42
CA ASP A 36 6.41 -4.88 15.85
C ASP A 36 6.32 -3.66 14.93
N THR A 37 7.47 -3.13 14.52
CA THR A 37 7.56 -2.00 13.57
C THR A 37 7.03 -2.41 12.20
N VAL A 38 7.42 -3.59 11.71
CA VAL A 38 6.93 -4.14 10.45
C VAL A 38 5.42 -4.39 10.51
N ASP A 39 4.91 -4.94 11.61
CA ASP A 39 3.48 -5.16 11.79
C ASP A 39 2.68 -3.85 11.79
N ALA A 40 3.18 -2.81 12.46
CA ALA A 40 2.55 -1.49 12.46
C ALA A 40 2.50 -0.87 11.05
N ILE A 41 3.58 -1.00 10.28
CA ILE A 41 3.64 -0.54 8.88
C ILE A 41 2.60 -1.28 8.02
N LEU A 42 2.50 -2.60 8.16
CA LEU A 42 1.54 -3.41 7.43
C LEU A 42 0.09 -3.02 7.75
N GLU A 43 -0.21 -2.73 9.02
CA GLU A 43 -1.55 -2.30 9.44
C GLU A 43 -1.94 -0.94 8.87
N GLU A 44 -1.06 0.06 8.96
CA GLU A 44 -1.33 1.38 8.38
C GLU A 44 -1.40 1.34 6.85
N ALA A 45 -0.56 0.55 6.20
CA ALA A 45 -0.64 0.32 4.75
C ALA A 45 -1.97 -0.34 4.36
N SER A 46 -2.45 -1.31 5.14
CA SER A 46 -3.76 -1.95 4.93
C SER A 46 -4.91 -0.94 5.05
N LYS A 47 -4.89 -0.06 6.05
CA LYS A 47 -5.87 1.02 6.19
C LYS A 47 -5.82 1.96 4.99
N PHE A 48 -4.64 2.39 4.58
CA PHE A 48 -4.49 3.25 3.41
C PHE A 48 -5.06 2.61 2.13
N ALA A 49 -4.70 1.35 1.87
CA ALA A 49 -5.20 0.63 0.70
C ALA A 49 -6.74 0.48 0.72
N SER A 50 -7.31 0.18 1.88
CA SER A 50 -8.75 -0.11 2.02
C SER A 50 -9.62 1.17 2.10
N GLU A 51 -9.12 2.23 2.72
CA GLU A 51 -9.89 3.46 2.99
C GLU A 51 -9.60 4.59 1.99
N VAL A 52 -8.45 4.56 1.31
CA VAL A 52 -8.05 5.61 0.35
C VAL A 52 -8.05 5.10 -1.08
N LEU A 53 -7.44 3.94 -1.34
CA LEU A 53 -7.26 3.43 -2.71
C LEU A 53 -8.47 2.67 -3.23
N ASP A 54 -9.03 1.74 -2.45
CA ASP A 54 -10.19 0.94 -2.86
C ASP A 54 -11.41 1.79 -3.30
N PRO A 55 -11.78 2.87 -2.59
CA PRO A 55 -12.94 3.69 -2.98
C PRO A 55 -12.78 4.40 -4.34
N ILE A 56 -11.55 4.65 -4.79
CA ILE A 56 -11.27 5.33 -6.06
C ILE A 56 -10.91 4.35 -7.19
N ASN A 57 -10.81 3.05 -6.91
CA ASN A 57 -10.34 2.07 -7.88
C ASN A 57 -11.31 1.93 -9.07
N LEU A 58 -12.59 1.67 -8.79
CA LEU A 58 -13.60 1.49 -9.85
C LEU A 58 -13.86 2.77 -10.65
N SER A 59 -14.03 3.89 -9.96
CA SER A 59 -14.29 5.17 -10.63
C SER A 59 -13.06 5.64 -11.42
N GLY A 60 -11.86 5.34 -10.93
CA GLY A 60 -10.61 5.59 -11.65
C GLY A 60 -10.50 4.83 -12.96
N ASP A 61 -10.83 3.54 -12.94
CA ASP A 61 -10.86 2.68 -14.14
C ASP A 61 -11.88 3.17 -15.18
N GLN A 62 -13.07 3.56 -14.72
CA GLN A 62 -14.15 4.06 -15.58
C GLN A 62 -13.84 5.43 -16.20
N GLU A 63 -13.21 6.33 -15.43
CA GLU A 63 -12.89 7.70 -15.88
C GLU A 63 -11.65 7.73 -16.80
N GLY A 64 -10.63 6.94 -16.47
CA GLY A 64 -9.38 6.89 -17.20
C GLY A 64 -8.56 8.19 -17.13
N SER A 65 -7.34 8.15 -17.67
CA SER A 65 -6.53 9.37 -17.84
C SER A 65 -6.79 10.00 -19.20
N ILE A 66 -6.81 11.33 -19.26
CA ILE A 66 -7.09 12.10 -20.48
C ILE A 66 -5.86 12.93 -20.84
N LEU A 67 -5.36 12.77 -22.06
CA LEU A 67 -4.39 13.69 -22.66
C LEU A 67 -5.12 14.85 -23.32
N SER A 68 -4.84 16.07 -22.88
CA SER A 68 -5.42 17.29 -23.46
C SER A 68 -4.42 18.43 -23.43
N GLY A 69 -4.18 19.06 -24.60
CA GLY A 69 -3.28 20.21 -24.70
C GLY A 69 -1.82 19.93 -24.30
N GLY A 70 -1.35 18.69 -24.41
CA GLY A 70 -0.01 18.27 -23.99
C GLY A 70 0.10 17.90 -22.51
N GLU A 71 -0.99 17.98 -21.74
CA GLU A 71 -1.03 17.60 -20.32
C GLU A 71 -1.89 16.35 -20.11
N VAL A 72 -1.45 15.49 -19.19
CA VAL A 72 -2.24 14.32 -18.74
C VAL A 72 -3.02 14.70 -17.49
N ARG A 73 -4.34 14.48 -17.53
CA ARG A 73 -5.24 14.61 -16.39
C ARG A 73 -5.60 13.22 -15.88
N THR A 74 -5.25 12.96 -14.62
CA THR A 74 -5.59 11.71 -13.93
C THR A 74 -7.05 11.70 -13.48
N PRO A 75 -7.64 10.52 -13.27
CA PRO A 75 -8.97 10.41 -12.68
C PRO A 75 -9.11 11.18 -11.36
N ARG A 76 -10.34 11.58 -11.05
CA ARG A 76 -10.66 12.16 -9.73
C ARG A 76 -10.21 11.25 -8.59
N GLY A 77 -9.77 11.87 -7.49
CA GLY A 77 -9.26 11.18 -6.30
C GLY A 77 -7.79 10.78 -6.35
N PHE A 78 -7.23 10.42 -7.52
CA PHE A 78 -5.85 9.94 -7.63
C PHE A 78 -4.80 10.98 -7.20
N ARG A 79 -4.99 12.26 -7.54
CA ARG A 79 -4.09 13.33 -7.10
C ARG A 79 -4.04 13.46 -5.58
N ASP A 80 -5.19 13.38 -4.92
CA ASP A 80 -5.27 13.53 -3.47
C ASP A 80 -4.81 12.27 -2.73
N ALA A 81 -5.10 11.09 -3.29
CA ALA A 81 -4.54 9.83 -2.79
C ALA A 81 -3.00 9.85 -2.86
N TYR A 82 -2.42 10.32 -3.96
CA TYR A 82 -0.97 10.44 -4.10
C TYR A 82 -0.36 11.40 -3.08
N ARG A 83 -1.01 12.55 -2.81
CA ARG A 83 -0.57 13.50 -1.76
C ARG A 83 -0.65 12.94 -0.34
N LYS A 84 -1.50 11.94 -0.09
CA LYS A 84 -1.55 11.27 1.21
C LYS A 84 -0.48 10.19 1.33
N PHE A 85 0.00 9.66 0.21
CA PHE A 85 1.02 8.63 0.15
C PHE A 85 2.44 9.19 0.29
N CYS A 86 2.71 10.36 -0.32
CA CYS A 86 3.99 11.06 -0.31
C CYS A 86 4.07 12.13 0.79
#